data_AF-A0A9E2RYB7-F1
#
_entry.id   AF-A0A9E2RYB7-F1
#
_cell.length_a   1.000
_cell.length_b   1.000
_cell.length_c   1.000
_cell.angle_alpha   90.00
_cell.angle_beta   90.00
_cell.angle_gamma   90.00
#
_symmetry.space_group_name_H-M   'P 1'
#
loop_
_entity.id
_entity.type
_entity.pdbx_description
1 polymer ?
#
loop_
_entity_poly.entity_id
_entity_poly.type
_entity_poly.pdbx_seq_one_letter_code
_entity_poly.pdbx_strand_id
1 'polypeptide(L)'
;MATSTYASSPGRITTEPLLNARLLGRGVAGGLMGGAVLAMFMMIVMAANGSGFWSPLNLGISAFAFTVVPPLSMLPSLMTLMGISLPASAMPMIQSAIASGHFTPAVMNKLVAMLTAMHVPASQIHAMAPLMSGTATNADVAALMRMMTVSQRDTMMGMMPVSPGRVIVGMMLHFMMSAVLGVVFLVIFRAARRVGLTLVEGPMGALAAGMLGGALVYAVMRWILLPPTNSMMAFVPQWAFFLAHLMFGAVVGLVVARGSHPRSVRA
;
A
#
# COMPACT_ATOMS: atom_id res chain seq x y z
N MET A 1 23.60 -4.68 -71.71
CA MET A 1 23.52 -5.66 -70.61
C MET A 1 24.54 -5.26 -69.55
N ALA A 2 24.09 -4.62 -68.47
CA ALA A 2 24.93 -4.28 -67.33
C ALA A 2 24.40 -5.05 -66.12
N THR A 3 25.16 -6.05 -65.69
CA THR A 3 24.92 -6.85 -64.49
C THR A 3 25.26 -6.01 -63.26
N SER A 4 24.23 -5.48 -62.60
CA SER A 4 24.38 -4.78 -61.32
C SER A 4 24.48 -5.81 -60.20
N THR A 5 25.69 -5.99 -59.68
CA THR A 5 25.99 -6.85 -58.54
C THR A 5 25.48 -6.17 -57.27
N TYR A 6 24.30 -6.57 -56.78
CA TYR A 6 23.80 -6.17 -55.46
C TYR A 6 24.67 -6.83 -54.38
N ALA A 7 25.63 -6.08 -53.84
CA ALA A 7 26.35 -6.47 -52.64
C ALA A 7 25.39 -6.44 -51.45
N SER A 8 24.94 -7.62 -51.01
CA SER A 8 24.24 -7.79 -49.74
C SER A 8 25.17 -7.39 -48.60
N SER A 9 24.95 -6.20 -48.04
CA SER A 9 25.67 -5.72 -46.86
C SER A 9 25.52 -6.74 -45.73
N PRO A 10 26.61 -7.27 -45.15
CA PRO A 10 26.55 -8.31 -44.14
C PRO A 10 25.74 -7.83 -42.94
N GLY A 11 24.79 -8.67 -42.53
CA GLY A 11 23.82 -8.42 -41.48
C GLY A 11 24.47 -7.81 -40.24
N ARG A 12 24.29 -6.50 -40.07
CA ARG A 12 24.40 -5.86 -38.78
C ARG A 12 23.25 -6.43 -37.96
N ILE A 13 23.53 -7.47 -37.19
CA ILE A 13 22.75 -7.81 -36.01
C ILE A 13 22.87 -6.57 -35.13
N THR A 14 21.99 -5.61 -35.33
CA THR A 14 21.81 -4.54 -34.37
C THR A 14 21.32 -5.26 -33.13
N THR A 15 22.23 -5.46 -32.19
CA THR A 15 21.89 -5.56 -30.77
C THR A 15 21.25 -4.23 -30.39
N GLU A 16 20.04 -3.98 -30.91
CA GLU A 16 19.17 -2.89 -30.53
C GLU A 16 19.10 -2.96 -29.01
N PRO A 17 19.66 -1.97 -28.28
CA PRO A 17 19.73 -2.06 -26.84
C PRO A 17 18.32 -2.27 -26.29
N LEU A 18 18.20 -3.33 -25.48
CA LEU A 18 16.99 -3.96 -24.95
C LEU A 18 15.91 -3.04 -24.36
N LEU A 19 16.19 -1.76 -24.13
CA LEU A 19 15.24 -0.67 -23.92
C LEU A 19 16.04 0.63 -24.06
N ASN A 20 15.65 1.54 -24.95
CA ASN A 20 16.25 2.87 -25.01
C ASN A 20 16.08 3.56 -23.64
N ALA A 21 17.14 4.10 -23.04
CA ALA A 21 17.10 4.78 -21.75
C ALA A 21 16.00 5.86 -21.66
N ARG A 22 15.70 6.53 -22.78
CA ARG A 22 14.58 7.49 -22.88
C ARG A 22 13.21 6.84 -22.71
N LEU A 23 13.02 5.62 -23.20
CA LEU A 23 11.79 4.86 -23.02
C LEU A 23 11.67 4.39 -21.58
N LEU A 24 12.73 3.81 -21.00
CA LEU A 24 12.75 3.40 -19.60
C LEU A 24 12.43 4.57 -18.67
N GLY A 25 13.02 5.74 -18.92
CA GLY A 25 12.75 6.96 -18.17
C GLY A 25 11.27 7.39 -18.20
N ARG A 26 10.53 7.09 -19.28
CA ARG A 26 9.09 7.36 -19.36
C ARG A 26 8.26 6.40 -18.53
N GLY A 27 8.63 5.11 -18.53
CA GLY A 27 7.99 4.13 -17.66
C GLY A 27 8.17 4.52 -16.19
N VAL A 28 9.39 4.85 -15.80
CA VAL A 28 9.72 5.35 -14.45
C VAL A 28 8.93 6.63 -14.13
N ALA A 29 8.96 7.64 -15.01
CA ALA A 29 8.25 8.90 -14.79
C ALA A 29 6.73 8.70 -14.66
N GLY A 30 6.14 7.88 -15.53
CA GLY A 30 4.71 7.55 -15.47
C GLY A 30 4.35 6.84 -14.16
N GLY A 31 5.18 5.88 -13.76
CA GLY A 31 5.06 5.18 -12.49
C GLY A 31 5.12 6.13 -11.29
N LEU A 32 6.13 6.98 -11.21
CA LEU A 32 6.30 7.95 -10.13
C LEU A 32 5.13 8.96 -10.06
N MET A 33 4.71 9.51 -11.20
CA MET A 33 3.59 10.45 -11.27
C MET A 33 2.27 9.77 -10.87
N GLY A 34 2.00 8.58 -11.40
CA GLY A 34 0.82 7.80 -11.01
C GLY A 34 0.84 7.45 -9.54
N GLY A 35 2.01 7.06 -9.01
CA GLY A 35 2.22 6.74 -7.60
C GLY A 35 1.95 7.92 -6.69
N ALA A 36 2.39 9.13 -7.08
CA ALA A 36 2.11 10.37 -6.34
C ALA A 36 0.61 10.68 -6.29
N VAL A 37 -0.09 10.58 -7.44
CA VAL A 37 -1.54 10.83 -7.51
C VAL A 37 -2.31 9.83 -6.63
N LEU A 38 -1.98 8.54 -6.73
CA LEU A 38 -2.57 7.49 -5.89
C LEU A 38 -2.34 7.76 -4.41
N ALA A 39 -1.09 8.04 -4.02
CA ALA A 39 -0.74 8.31 -2.63
C ALA A 39 -1.52 9.51 -2.08
N MET A 40 -1.51 10.64 -2.80
CA MET A 40 -2.19 11.85 -2.38
C MET A 40 -3.71 11.64 -2.24
N PHE A 41 -4.34 10.95 -3.20
CA PHE A 41 -5.75 10.63 -3.13
C PHE A 41 -6.08 9.81 -1.87
N MET A 42 -5.29 8.76 -1.59
CA MET A 42 -5.50 7.92 -0.40
C MET A 42 -5.27 8.68 0.91
N MET A 43 -4.27 9.56 0.95
CA MET A 43 -3.99 10.39 2.12
C MET A 43 -5.15 11.34 2.43
N ILE A 44 -5.75 11.95 1.40
CA ILE A 44 -6.93 12.80 1.54
C ILE A 44 -8.14 12.00 2.03
N VAL A 45 -8.42 10.84 1.43
CA VAL A 45 -9.55 9.99 1.85
C VAL A 45 -9.38 9.50 3.29
N MET A 46 -8.18 9.06 3.68
CA MET A 46 -7.92 8.61 5.05
C MET A 46 -7.98 9.76 6.06
N ALA A 47 -7.55 10.97 5.69
CA ALA A 47 -7.76 12.16 6.52
C ALA A 47 -9.25 12.46 6.71
N ALA A 48 -10.03 12.42 5.62
CA ALA A 48 -11.48 12.69 5.65
C ALA A 48 -12.26 11.67 6.48
N ASN A 49 -11.80 10.41 6.54
CA ASN A 49 -12.40 9.35 7.36
C ASN A 49 -11.90 9.34 8.82
N GLY A 50 -11.05 10.29 9.22
CA GLY A 50 -10.51 10.38 10.58
C GLY A 50 -9.38 9.38 10.89
N SER A 51 -8.96 8.56 9.92
CA SER A 51 -7.83 7.64 10.08
C SER A 51 -6.46 8.35 10.06
N GLY A 52 -6.42 9.61 9.63
CA GLY A 52 -5.22 10.44 9.58
C GLY A 52 -4.56 10.53 8.19
N PHE A 53 -4.00 11.70 7.86
CA PHE A 53 -3.43 11.99 6.54
C PHE A 53 -2.24 11.10 6.16
N TRP A 54 -1.33 10.84 7.11
CA TRP A 54 -0.11 10.06 6.86
C TRP A 54 -0.32 8.55 6.96
N SER A 55 -1.52 8.09 7.32
CA SER A 55 -1.80 6.69 7.64
C SER A 55 -1.57 5.69 6.49
N PRO A 56 -1.86 6.00 5.20
CA PRO A 56 -1.50 5.09 4.12
C PRO A 56 -0.01 4.75 4.09
N LEU A 57 0.85 5.72 4.41
CA LEU A 57 2.30 5.59 4.37
C LEU A 57 2.85 5.04 5.69
N ASN A 58 2.38 5.60 6.82
CA ASN A 58 2.83 5.27 8.16
C ASN A 58 2.38 3.88 8.61
N LEU A 59 1.17 3.45 8.26
CA LEU A 59 0.58 2.18 8.71
C LEU A 59 0.45 1.19 7.57
N GLY A 60 0.08 1.66 6.38
CA GLY A 60 -0.06 0.81 5.19
C GLY A 60 1.30 0.40 4.65
N ILE A 61 1.98 1.28 3.93
CA ILE A 61 3.20 0.90 3.19
C ILE A 61 4.39 0.63 4.12
N SER A 62 4.52 1.30 5.26
CA SER A 62 5.62 1.01 6.18
C SER A 62 5.54 -0.41 6.78
N ALA A 63 4.35 -1.02 6.83
CA ALA A 63 4.16 -2.36 7.39
C ALA A 63 4.85 -3.49 6.59
N PHE A 64 5.32 -3.20 5.37
CA PHE A 64 6.20 -4.09 4.62
C PHE A 64 7.63 -4.14 5.18
N ALA A 65 8.05 -3.11 5.91
CA ALA A 65 9.38 -3.00 6.53
C ALA A 65 9.32 -3.09 8.07
N PHE A 66 8.19 -2.75 8.68
CA PHE A 66 8.05 -2.64 10.13
C PHE A 66 6.86 -3.44 10.66
N THR A 67 6.99 -3.89 11.90
CA THR A 67 5.83 -4.29 12.70
C THR A 67 5.15 -3.01 13.23
N VAL A 68 3.92 -2.79 12.80
CA VAL A 68 3.09 -1.64 13.15
C VAL A 68 2.09 -2.08 14.22
N VAL A 69 2.53 -1.97 15.47
CA VAL A 69 1.71 -2.23 16.65
C VAL A 69 1.32 -0.92 17.34
N PRO A 70 0.09 -0.82 17.87
CA PRO A 70 -0.26 0.23 18.81
C PRO A 70 0.70 0.20 20.00
N PRO A 71 1.27 1.33 20.43
CA PRO A 71 2.04 1.38 21.67
C PRO A 71 1.15 1.02 22.86
N LEU A 72 1.74 0.46 23.92
CA LEU A 72 1.00 0.11 25.15
C LEU A 72 0.27 1.30 25.77
N SER A 73 0.72 2.52 25.53
CA SER A 73 0.01 3.74 25.96
C SER A 73 -1.38 3.89 25.35
N MET A 74 -1.66 3.23 24.21
CA MET A 74 -2.98 3.19 23.60
C MET A 74 -3.89 2.10 24.18
N LEU A 75 -3.38 1.19 25.02
CA LEU A 75 -4.16 0.06 25.55
C LEU A 75 -5.46 0.51 26.24
N PRO A 76 -5.46 1.54 27.12
CA PRO A 76 -6.72 2.03 27.72
C PRO A 76 -7.73 2.48 26.66
N SER A 77 -7.30 3.25 25.65
CA SER A 77 -8.18 3.71 24.56
C SER A 77 -8.70 2.55 23.73
N LEU A 78 -7.88 1.53 23.46
CA LEU A 78 -8.29 0.31 22.75
C LEU A 78 -9.35 -0.46 23.53
N MET A 79 -9.15 -0.62 24.83
CA MET A 79 -10.09 -1.32 25.71
C MET A 79 -11.42 -0.57 25.77
N THR A 80 -11.39 0.76 25.92
CA THR A 80 -12.60 1.60 25.85
C THR A 80 -13.31 1.48 24.51
N LEU A 81 -12.59 1.49 23.38
CA LEU A 81 -13.17 1.27 22.05
C LEU A 81 -13.82 -0.11 21.91
N MET A 82 -13.32 -1.11 22.64
CA MET A 82 -13.92 -2.45 22.69
C MET A 82 -15.05 -2.58 23.72
N GLY A 83 -15.44 -1.48 24.38
CA GLY A 83 -16.47 -1.48 25.42
C GLY A 83 -16.00 -2.01 26.78
N ILE A 84 -14.69 -2.11 27.00
CA ILE A 84 -14.09 -2.57 28.25
C ILE A 84 -13.69 -1.36 29.09
N SER A 85 -14.50 -1.07 30.12
CA SER A 85 -14.21 -0.02 31.11
C SER A 85 -13.40 -0.60 32.26
N LEU A 86 -12.09 -0.35 32.26
CA LEU A 86 -11.20 -0.80 33.33
C LEU A 86 -11.52 -0.09 34.66
N PRO A 87 -11.48 -0.80 35.80
CA PRO A 87 -11.63 -0.16 37.10
C PRO A 87 -10.41 0.71 37.41
N ALA A 88 -10.58 1.75 38.23
CA ALA A 88 -9.50 2.66 38.63
C ALA A 88 -8.31 1.91 39.27
N SER A 89 -8.56 0.78 39.92
CA SER A 89 -7.53 -0.10 40.51
C SER A 89 -6.59 -0.73 39.48
N ALA A 90 -6.98 -0.81 38.20
CA ALA A 90 -6.12 -1.31 37.12
C ALA A 90 -5.09 -0.27 36.65
N MET A 91 -5.37 1.02 36.83
CA MET A 91 -4.59 2.10 36.22
C MET A 91 -3.13 2.15 36.67
N PRO A 92 -2.78 1.98 37.97
CA PRO A 92 -1.37 1.97 38.39
C PRO A 92 -0.57 0.84 37.72
N MET A 93 -1.19 -0.34 37.54
CA MET A 93 -0.55 -1.47 36.86
C MET A 93 -0.29 -1.18 35.39
N ILE A 94 -1.28 -0.58 34.71
CA ILE A 94 -1.17 -0.21 33.29
C ILE A 94 -0.15 0.92 33.11
N GLN A 95 -0.14 1.93 33.96
CA GLN A 95 0.85 3.01 33.91
C GLN A 95 2.28 2.49 34.10
N SER A 96 2.48 1.54 35.02
CA SER A 96 3.78 0.87 35.19
C SER A 96 4.20 0.07 33.94
N ALA A 97 3.26 -0.63 33.31
CA ALA A 97 3.52 -1.35 32.07
C ALA A 97 3.81 -0.41 30.89
N ILE A 98 3.10 0.72 30.80
CA ILE A 98 3.36 1.76 29.78
C ILE A 98 4.76 2.33 29.94
N ALA A 99 5.18 2.65 31.18
CA ALA A 99 6.50 3.19 31.47
C ALA A 99 7.63 2.21 31.16
N SER A 100 7.41 0.91 31.41
CA SER A 100 8.39 -0.16 31.15
C SER A 100 8.33 -0.75 29.74
N GLY A 101 7.29 -0.41 28.96
CA GLY A 101 7.08 -0.91 27.59
C GLY A 101 6.61 -2.36 27.49
N HIS A 102 6.36 -3.06 28.61
CA HIS A 102 5.85 -4.44 28.62
C HIS A 102 5.07 -4.75 29.90
N PHE A 103 4.17 -5.73 29.84
CA PHE A 103 3.54 -6.31 31.03
C PHE A 103 4.40 -7.45 31.57
N THR A 104 4.76 -7.42 32.86
CA THR A 104 5.37 -8.58 33.49
C THR A 104 4.36 -9.73 33.59
N PRO A 105 4.79 -11.00 33.64
CA PRO A 105 3.87 -12.14 33.77
C PRO A 105 2.91 -12.02 34.95
N ALA A 106 3.39 -11.48 36.08
CA ALA A 106 2.57 -11.24 37.26
C ALA A 106 1.46 -10.20 37.03
N VAL A 107 1.78 -9.09 36.35
CA VAL A 107 0.78 -8.06 36.01
C VAL A 107 -0.20 -8.59 34.98
N MET A 108 0.29 -9.32 33.98
CA MET A 108 -0.56 -9.95 32.95
C MET A 108 -1.58 -10.90 33.59
N ASN A 109 -1.14 -11.79 34.49
CA ASN A 109 -2.04 -12.72 35.18
C ASN A 109 -3.11 -12.00 36.01
N LYS A 110 -2.74 -10.92 36.72
CA LYS A 110 -3.70 -10.09 37.48
C LYS A 110 -4.70 -9.40 36.57
N LEU A 111 -4.25 -8.84 35.45
CA LEU A 111 -5.12 -8.16 34.50
C LEU A 111 -6.07 -9.13 33.81
N VAL A 112 -5.62 -10.32 33.42
CA VAL A 112 -6.47 -11.38 32.87
C VAL A 112 -7.54 -11.78 33.88
N ALA A 113 -7.17 -12.05 35.14
CA ALA A 113 -8.14 -12.40 36.18
C ALA A 113 -9.20 -11.30 36.38
N MET A 114 -8.78 -10.03 36.34
CA MET A 114 -9.69 -8.89 36.42
C MET A 114 -10.64 -8.82 35.22
N LEU A 115 -10.13 -9.01 33.99
CA LEU A 115 -10.95 -9.01 32.78
C LEU A 115 -11.96 -10.16 32.76
N THR A 116 -11.56 -11.34 33.21
CA THR A 116 -12.45 -12.49 33.37
C THR A 116 -13.54 -12.21 34.40
N ALA A 117 -13.21 -11.61 35.54
CA ALA A 117 -14.20 -11.22 36.56
C ALA A 117 -15.20 -10.17 36.06
N MET A 118 -14.78 -9.31 35.11
CA MET A 118 -15.65 -8.36 34.41
C MET A 118 -16.47 -8.99 33.28
N HIS A 119 -16.43 -10.32 33.11
CA HIS A 119 -17.12 -11.04 32.04
C HIS A 119 -16.71 -10.60 30.62
N VAL A 120 -15.47 -10.09 30.45
CA VAL A 120 -14.93 -9.83 29.12
C VAL A 120 -14.81 -11.17 28.37
N PRO A 121 -15.31 -11.29 27.12
CA PRO A 121 -15.22 -12.54 26.37
C PRO A 121 -13.77 -13.03 26.27
N ALA A 122 -13.57 -14.33 26.50
CA ALA A 122 -12.23 -14.95 26.44
C ALA A 122 -11.53 -14.69 25.09
N SER A 123 -12.28 -14.67 23.98
CA SER A 123 -11.76 -14.33 22.65
C SER A 123 -11.14 -12.93 22.58
N GLN A 124 -11.74 -11.94 23.26
CA GLN A 124 -11.18 -10.57 23.32
C GLN A 124 -9.91 -10.54 24.17
N ILE A 125 -9.90 -11.23 25.32
CA ILE A 125 -8.71 -11.34 26.18
C ILE A 125 -7.56 -11.98 25.41
N HIS A 126 -7.82 -13.10 24.72
CA HIS A 126 -6.81 -13.78 23.90
C HIS A 126 -6.29 -12.91 22.75
N ALA A 127 -7.16 -12.13 22.09
CA ALA A 127 -6.74 -11.23 21.02
C ALA A 127 -5.87 -10.06 21.51
N MET A 128 -6.03 -9.63 22.77
CA MET A 128 -5.20 -8.57 23.37
C MET A 128 -3.88 -9.08 23.96
N ALA A 129 -3.75 -10.38 24.23
CA ALA A 129 -2.57 -10.95 24.89
C ALA A 129 -1.24 -10.68 24.14
N PRO A 130 -1.15 -10.76 22.79
CA PRO A 130 0.07 -10.40 22.08
C PRO A 130 0.46 -8.93 22.25
N LEU A 131 -0.53 -8.03 22.31
CA LEU A 131 -0.26 -6.60 22.53
C LEU A 131 0.29 -6.37 23.94
N MET A 132 -0.34 -6.98 24.95
CA MET A 132 0.06 -6.85 26.34
C MET A 132 1.46 -7.44 26.60
N SER A 133 1.81 -8.53 25.94
CA SER A 133 3.14 -9.15 26.07
C SER A 133 4.23 -8.47 25.24
N GLY A 134 3.88 -7.52 24.37
CA GLY A 134 4.83 -6.86 23.47
C GLY A 134 5.26 -7.73 22.29
N THR A 135 4.60 -8.86 22.04
CA THR A 135 4.92 -9.80 20.95
C THR A 135 3.95 -9.68 19.77
N ALA A 136 3.07 -8.68 19.76
CA ALA A 136 2.10 -8.49 18.70
C ALA A 136 2.77 -8.28 17.33
N THR A 137 2.15 -8.85 16.31
CA THR A 137 2.47 -8.68 14.90
C THR A 137 1.38 -7.86 14.19
N ASN A 138 1.62 -7.50 12.92
CA ASN A 138 0.59 -6.88 12.07
C ASN A 138 -0.67 -7.76 11.94
N ALA A 139 -0.52 -9.08 11.98
CA ALA A 139 -1.63 -10.02 11.93
C ALA A 139 -2.48 -9.98 13.21
N ASP A 140 -1.84 -9.88 14.37
CA ASP A 140 -2.53 -9.79 15.67
C ASP A 140 -3.31 -8.48 15.79
N VAL A 141 -2.71 -7.35 15.40
CA VAL A 141 -3.39 -6.04 15.36
C VAL A 141 -4.57 -6.08 14.41
N ALA A 142 -4.41 -6.69 13.24
CA ALA A 142 -5.50 -6.84 12.30
C ALA A 142 -6.62 -7.75 12.84
N ALA A 143 -6.29 -8.84 13.52
CA ALA A 143 -7.27 -9.70 14.17
C ALA A 143 -8.06 -8.93 15.23
N LEU A 144 -7.38 -8.12 16.06
CA LEU A 144 -8.03 -7.24 17.03
C LEU A 144 -8.97 -6.25 16.35
N MET A 145 -8.50 -5.55 15.32
CA MET A 145 -9.30 -4.57 14.59
C MET A 145 -10.53 -5.17 13.91
N ARG A 146 -10.50 -6.44 13.49
CA ARG A 146 -11.68 -7.12 12.92
C ARG A 146 -12.83 -7.27 13.90
N MET A 147 -12.57 -7.22 15.21
CA MET A 147 -13.61 -7.26 16.24
C MET A 147 -14.24 -5.89 16.51
N MET A 148 -13.68 -4.81 15.93
CA MET A 148 -14.16 -3.44 16.10
C MET A 148 -15.09 -3.05 14.94
N THR A 149 -15.98 -2.09 15.19
CA THR A 149 -16.77 -1.43 14.13
C THR A 149 -15.86 -0.65 13.18
N VAL A 150 -16.40 -0.22 12.03
CA VAL A 150 -15.66 0.65 11.08
C VAL A 150 -15.20 1.94 11.77
N SER A 151 -16.08 2.63 12.50
CA SER A 151 -15.75 3.90 13.16
C SER A 151 -14.71 3.75 14.28
N GLN A 152 -14.77 2.65 15.05
CA GLN A 152 -13.77 2.33 16.07
C GLN A 152 -12.39 2.08 15.44
N ARG A 153 -12.34 1.37 14.32
CA ARG A 153 -11.09 1.15 13.57
C ARG A 153 -10.50 2.43 13.03
N ASP A 154 -11.33 3.31 12.46
CA ASP A 154 -10.87 4.59 11.95
C ASP A 154 -10.30 5.47 13.06
N THR A 155 -10.97 5.49 14.22
CA THR A 155 -10.49 6.19 15.42
C THR A 155 -9.17 5.58 15.91
N MET A 156 -9.06 4.26 15.97
CA MET A 156 -7.82 3.57 16.32
C MET A 156 -6.68 3.93 15.37
N MET A 157 -6.91 3.92 14.06
CA MET A 157 -5.90 4.30 13.07
C MET A 157 -5.50 5.77 13.20
N GLY A 158 -6.45 6.67 13.47
CA GLY A 158 -6.18 8.09 13.71
C GLY A 158 -5.37 8.36 14.99
N MET A 159 -5.51 7.51 16.00
CA MET A 159 -4.71 7.60 17.24
C MET A 159 -3.32 7.00 17.12
N MET A 160 -3.04 6.17 16.10
CA MET A 160 -1.71 5.56 15.97
C MET A 160 -0.65 6.64 15.68
N PRO A 161 0.46 6.67 16.43
CA PRO A 161 1.46 7.71 16.28
C PRO A 161 2.08 7.69 14.88
N VAL A 162 2.16 8.88 14.28
CA VAL A 162 2.88 9.07 13.02
C VAL A 162 4.36 9.15 13.32
N SER A 163 5.13 8.20 12.80
CA SER A 163 6.59 8.19 12.91
C SER A 163 7.19 8.76 11.63
N PRO A 164 8.02 9.81 11.69
CA PRO A 164 8.71 10.35 10.51
C PRO A 164 9.50 9.28 9.76
N GLY A 165 10.19 8.38 10.47
CA GLY A 165 10.95 7.29 9.87
C GLY A 165 10.06 6.31 9.08
N ARG A 166 8.90 5.92 9.65
CA ARG A 166 7.93 5.05 8.96
C ARG A 166 7.33 5.73 7.73
N VAL A 167 7.03 7.03 7.81
CA VAL A 167 6.52 7.80 6.66
C VAL A 167 7.56 7.86 5.54
N ILE A 168 8.82 8.15 5.86
CA ILE A 168 9.91 8.21 4.87
C ILE A 168 10.09 6.86 4.18
N VAL A 169 10.21 5.77 4.95
CA VAL A 169 10.37 4.42 4.39
C VAL A 169 9.13 4.02 3.57
N GLY A 170 7.94 4.30 4.08
CA GLY A 170 6.68 4.06 3.36
C GLY A 170 6.64 4.80 2.02
N MET A 171 7.07 6.06 1.98
CA MET A 171 7.19 6.84 0.76
C MET A 171 8.21 6.25 -0.22
N MET A 172 9.40 5.89 0.26
CA MET A 172 10.43 5.28 -0.58
C MET A 172 9.94 3.99 -1.23
N LEU A 173 9.38 3.07 -0.43
CA LEU A 173 8.85 1.80 -0.93
C LEU A 173 7.71 2.02 -1.94
N HIS A 174 6.79 2.95 -1.65
CA HIS A 174 5.69 3.28 -2.53
C HIS A 174 6.17 3.79 -3.90
N PHE A 175 7.10 4.75 -3.90
CA PHE A 175 7.64 5.31 -5.14
C PHE A 175 8.53 4.34 -5.91
N MET A 176 9.34 3.53 -5.22
CA MET A 176 10.14 2.48 -5.85
C MET A 176 9.25 1.47 -6.57
N MET A 177 8.22 0.95 -5.89
CA MET A 177 7.28 0.00 -6.50
C MET A 177 6.50 0.65 -7.64
N SER A 178 6.08 1.91 -7.48
CA SER A 178 5.37 2.66 -8.52
C SER A 178 6.23 2.85 -9.78
N ALA A 179 7.51 3.17 -9.63
CA ALA A 179 8.46 3.27 -10.74
C ALA A 179 8.62 1.93 -11.48
N VAL A 180 8.77 0.83 -10.74
CA VAL A 180 8.85 -0.53 -11.31
C VAL A 180 7.57 -0.87 -12.09
N LEU A 181 6.40 -0.66 -11.49
CA LEU A 181 5.12 -0.88 -12.15
C LEU A 181 4.95 -0.02 -13.40
N GLY A 182 5.40 1.24 -13.39
CA GLY A 182 5.39 2.08 -14.58
C GLY A 182 6.23 1.53 -15.74
N VAL A 183 7.39 0.92 -15.44
CA VAL A 183 8.19 0.18 -16.43
C VAL A 183 7.48 -1.07 -16.93
N VAL A 184 6.83 -1.83 -16.04
CA VAL A 184 6.02 -3.01 -16.43
C VAL A 184 4.89 -2.61 -17.39
N PHE A 185 4.16 -1.53 -17.08
CA PHE A 185 3.12 -0.99 -17.96
C PHE A 185 3.68 -0.60 -19.33
N LEU A 186 4.82 0.10 -19.37
CA LEU A 186 5.48 0.46 -20.63
C LEU A 186 5.76 -0.78 -21.49
N VAL A 187 6.30 -1.85 -20.89
CA VAL A 187 6.60 -3.10 -21.60
C VAL A 187 5.32 -3.75 -22.13
N ILE A 188 4.27 -3.85 -21.30
CA ILE A 188 2.98 -4.43 -21.68
C ILE A 188 2.33 -3.61 -22.82
N PHE A 189 2.31 -2.28 -22.72
CA PHE A 189 1.76 -1.42 -23.77
C PHE A 189 2.49 -1.59 -25.10
N ARG A 190 3.82 -1.70 -25.06
CA ARG A 190 4.62 -1.92 -26.26
C ARG A 190 4.36 -3.30 -26.86
N ALA A 191 4.22 -4.34 -26.03
CA ALA A 191 3.86 -5.67 -26.48
C ALA A 191 2.46 -5.68 -27.12
N ALA A 192 1.47 -5.05 -26.47
CA ALA A 192 0.11 -4.91 -26.96
C ALA A 192 0.03 -4.23 -28.33
N ARG A 193 0.81 -3.16 -28.54
CA ARG A 193 0.88 -2.49 -29.85
C ARG A 193 1.52 -3.34 -30.93
N ARG A 194 2.54 -4.15 -30.59
CA ARG A 194 3.19 -5.04 -31.56
C ARG A 194 2.24 -6.11 -32.09
N VAL A 195 1.27 -6.53 -31.29
CA VAL A 195 0.24 -7.50 -31.69
C VAL A 195 -1.04 -6.85 -32.23
N GLY A 196 -1.04 -5.53 -32.45
CA GLY A 196 -2.16 -4.81 -33.07
C GLY A 196 -3.40 -4.66 -32.18
N LEU A 197 -3.26 -4.63 -30.85
CA LEU A 197 -4.39 -4.36 -29.96
C LEU A 197 -4.86 -2.91 -30.11
N THR A 198 -6.00 -2.70 -30.76
CA THR A 198 -6.61 -1.38 -30.99
C THR A 198 -6.91 -0.62 -29.70
N LEU A 199 -7.14 -1.35 -28.59
CA LEU A 199 -7.41 -0.74 -27.28
C LEU A 199 -6.25 0.15 -26.78
N VAL A 200 -5.01 -0.05 -27.22
CA VAL A 200 -3.85 0.78 -26.81
C VAL A 200 -3.48 1.85 -27.83
N GLU A 201 -4.31 2.03 -28.87
CA GLU A 201 -4.16 3.05 -29.90
C GLU A 201 -4.76 4.39 -29.45
N GLY A 202 -4.02 5.46 -29.68
CA GLY A 202 -4.41 6.83 -29.29
C GLY A 202 -4.43 7.11 -27.78
N PRO A 203 -4.74 8.36 -27.39
CA PRO A 203 -4.72 8.79 -25.99
C PRO A 203 -5.83 8.17 -25.14
N MET A 204 -7.05 8.07 -25.69
CA MET A 204 -8.21 7.51 -24.98
C MET A 204 -8.09 6.01 -24.78
N GLY A 205 -7.62 5.28 -25.80
CA GLY A 205 -7.30 3.86 -25.68
C GLY A 205 -6.23 3.62 -24.62
N ALA A 206 -5.15 4.41 -24.66
CA ALA A 206 -4.10 4.29 -23.65
C ALA A 206 -4.56 4.62 -22.22
N LEU A 207 -5.45 5.59 -22.05
CA LEU A 207 -6.09 5.88 -20.76
C LEU A 207 -6.92 4.68 -20.28
N ALA A 208 -7.78 4.13 -21.13
CA ALA A 208 -8.63 2.99 -20.80
C ALA A 208 -7.80 1.73 -20.47
N ALA A 209 -6.81 1.40 -21.30
CA ALA A 209 -5.87 0.31 -21.04
C ALA A 209 -5.07 0.52 -19.75
N GLY A 210 -4.69 1.76 -19.47
CA GLY A 210 -4.02 2.14 -18.23
C GLY A 210 -4.91 1.88 -17.02
N MET A 211 -6.15 2.36 -17.03
CA MET A 211 -7.13 2.12 -15.97
C MET A 211 -7.40 0.63 -15.75
N LEU A 212 -7.56 -0.16 -16.82
CA LEU A 212 -7.70 -1.62 -16.73
C LEU A 212 -6.48 -2.28 -16.11
N GLY A 213 -5.28 -1.86 -16.51
CA GLY A 213 -4.04 -2.29 -15.86
C GLY A 213 -4.02 -1.92 -14.38
N GLY A 214 -4.46 -0.73 -14.01
CA GLY A 214 -4.58 -0.28 -12.62
C GLY A 214 -5.56 -1.15 -11.82
N ALA A 215 -6.73 -1.45 -12.39
CA ALA A 215 -7.70 -2.38 -11.81
C ALA A 215 -7.10 -3.77 -11.57
N LEU A 216 -6.32 -4.27 -12.53
CA LEU A 216 -5.62 -5.54 -12.40
C LEU A 216 -4.57 -5.49 -11.27
N VAL A 217 -3.77 -4.41 -11.18
CA VAL A 217 -2.82 -4.23 -10.07
C VAL A 217 -3.55 -4.24 -8.73
N TYR A 218 -4.67 -3.51 -8.61
CA TYR A 218 -5.50 -3.56 -7.39
C TYR A 218 -5.94 -4.99 -7.08
N ALA A 219 -6.39 -5.75 -8.08
CA ALA A 219 -6.86 -7.11 -7.88
C ALA A 219 -5.73 -8.04 -7.38
N VAL A 220 -4.58 -8.01 -8.05
CA VAL A 220 -3.40 -8.77 -7.62
C VAL A 220 -2.98 -8.36 -6.20
N MET A 221 -2.93 -7.06 -5.91
CA MET A 221 -2.61 -6.57 -4.58
C MET A 221 -3.61 -7.10 -3.54
N ARG A 222 -4.91 -6.96 -3.80
CA ARG A 222 -5.98 -7.27 -2.85
C ARG A 222 -6.04 -8.75 -2.50
N TRP A 223 -5.93 -9.63 -3.49
CA TRP A 223 -6.21 -11.04 -3.31
C TRP A 223 -4.96 -11.93 -3.26
N ILE A 224 -3.82 -11.45 -3.76
CA ILE A 224 -2.59 -12.25 -3.82
C ILE A 224 -1.54 -11.72 -2.85
N LEU A 225 -1.20 -10.42 -2.93
CA LEU A 225 -0.07 -9.87 -2.17
C LEU A 225 -0.44 -9.49 -0.73
N LEU A 226 -1.49 -8.69 -0.52
CA LEU A 226 -1.80 -8.11 0.80
C LEU A 226 -2.14 -9.15 1.87
N PRO A 227 -2.92 -10.22 1.62
CA PRO A 227 -3.26 -11.17 2.68
C PRO A 227 -2.04 -11.77 3.40
N PRO A 228 -0.97 -12.22 2.71
CA PRO A 228 0.24 -12.69 3.39
C PRO A 228 1.20 -11.59 3.84
N THR A 229 1.28 -10.43 3.16
CA THR A 229 2.33 -9.44 3.45
C THR A 229 1.90 -8.31 4.37
N ASN A 230 0.61 -7.95 4.37
CA ASN A 230 0.12 -6.75 5.04
C ASN A 230 -1.38 -6.80 5.31
N SER A 231 -1.73 -7.40 6.44
CA SER A 231 -3.10 -7.52 6.93
C SER A 231 -3.77 -6.18 7.26
N MET A 232 -3.00 -5.12 7.56
CA MET A 232 -3.53 -3.81 7.96
C MET A 232 -4.17 -3.07 6.78
N MET A 233 -3.67 -3.28 5.56
CA MET A 233 -4.25 -2.71 4.34
C MET A 233 -5.67 -3.22 4.04
N ALA A 234 -6.13 -4.28 4.71
CA ALA A 234 -7.50 -4.76 4.59
C ALA A 234 -8.53 -3.76 5.13
N PHE A 235 -8.13 -2.82 6.00
CA PHE A 235 -9.02 -1.85 6.65
C PHE A 235 -9.08 -0.49 5.94
N VAL A 236 -8.18 -0.26 4.98
CA VAL A 236 -8.26 0.93 4.12
C VAL A 236 -9.59 0.92 3.36
N PRO A 237 -10.24 2.07 3.11
CA PRO A 237 -11.47 2.13 2.32
C PRO A 237 -11.26 1.52 0.93
N GLN A 238 -11.80 0.31 0.71
CA GLN A 238 -11.44 -0.50 -0.46
C GLN A 238 -11.89 0.12 -1.79
N TRP A 239 -13.04 0.79 -1.78
CA TRP A 239 -13.51 1.54 -2.95
C TRP A 239 -12.53 2.65 -3.33
N ALA A 240 -12.00 3.38 -2.35
CA ALA A 240 -11.04 4.44 -2.58
C ALA A 240 -9.71 3.86 -3.05
N PHE A 241 -9.27 2.75 -2.45
CA PHE A 241 -8.05 2.06 -2.85
C PHE A 241 -8.14 1.57 -4.31
N PHE A 242 -9.29 1.07 -4.74
CA PHE A 242 -9.55 0.71 -6.12
C PHE A 242 -9.50 1.93 -7.05
N LEU A 243 -10.21 3.02 -6.72
CA LEU A 243 -10.19 4.24 -7.54
C LEU A 243 -8.79 4.84 -7.65
N ALA A 244 -8.02 4.83 -6.56
CA ALA A 244 -6.64 5.31 -6.56
C ALA A 244 -5.76 4.51 -7.54
N HIS A 245 -5.99 3.20 -7.67
CA HIS A 245 -5.32 2.36 -8.66
C HIS A 245 -5.77 2.64 -10.09
N LEU A 246 -7.06 2.94 -10.31
CA LEU A 246 -7.54 3.39 -11.63
C LEU A 246 -6.86 4.70 -12.03
N MET A 247 -6.75 5.66 -11.10
CA MET A 247 -6.08 6.94 -11.33
C MET A 247 -4.58 6.74 -11.62
N PHE A 248 -3.89 5.88 -10.86
CA PHE A 248 -2.51 5.47 -11.14
C PHE A 248 -2.38 4.95 -12.57
N GLY A 249 -3.23 3.99 -12.95
CA GLY A 249 -3.23 3.38 -14.26
C GLY A 249 -3.48 4.39 -15.38
N ALA A 250 -4.45 5.29 -15.20
CA ALA A 250 -4.74 6.36 -16.16
C ALA A 250 -3.53 7.28 -16.39
N VAL A 251 -2.88 7.72 -15.31
CA VAL A 251 -1.69 8.58 -15.38
C VAL A 251 -0.55 7.87 -16.10
N VAL A 252 -0.26 6.61 -15.73
CA VAL A 252 0.79 5.82 -16.37
C VAL A 252 0.51 5.63 -17.87
N GLY A 253 -0.72 5.24 -18.22
CA GLY A 253 -1.15 5.04 -19.61
C GLY A 253 -0.96 6.29 -20.47
N LEU A 254 -1.39 7.45 -19.97
CA LEU A 254 -1.23 8.74 -20.66
C LEU A 254 0.24 9.14 -20.83
N VAL A 255 1.07 9.00 -19.79
CA VAL A 255 2.50 9.35 -19.85
C VAL A 255 3.24 8.45 -20.85
N VAL A 256 2.97 7.15 -20.82
CA VAL A 256 3.56 6.19 -21.77
C VAL A 256 3.11 6.48 -23.21
N ALA A 257 1.84 6.83 -23.42
CA ALA A 257 1.30 7.08 -24.77
C ALA A 257 1.91 8.31 -25.46
N ARG A 258 2.08 9.43 -24.75
CA ARG A 258 2.61 10.70 -25.31
C ARG A 258 3.99 10.56 -25.95
N GLY A 259 4.76 9.56 -25.55
CA GLY A 259 6.09 9.32 -26.08
C GLY A 259 6.14 8.69 -27.49
N SER A 260 5.00 8.29 -28.03
CA SER A 260 4.92 7.32 -29.13
C SER A 260 4.64 7.96 -30.49
N HIS A 261 4.29 9.24 -30.54
CA HIS A 261 4.05 9.90 -31.82
C HIS A 261 5.38 10.09 -32.55
N PRO A 262 5.53 9.54 -33.77
CA PRO A 262 6.61 9.92 -34.66
C PRO A 262 6.50 11.43 -34.83
N ARG A 263 7.58 12.18 -34.51
CA ARG A 263 7.65 13.56 -34.97
C ARG A 263 7.64 13.47 -36.48
N SER A 264 6.56 13.89 -37.12
CA SER A 264 6.54 14.07 -38.56
C SER A 264 7.72 14.97 -38.88
N VAL A 265 8.66 14.45 -39.67
CA VAL A 265 9.73 15.24 -40.24
C VAL A 265 9.03 16.30 -41.07
N ARG A 266 8.99 17.54 -40.57
CA ARG A 266 8.57 18.67 -41.40
C ARG A 266 9.65 18.80 -42.47
N ALA A 267 9.26 18.53 -43.70
CA ALA A 267 10.03 18.88 -44.89
C ALA A 267 10.16 20.40 -44.98
#